data_AF-A0A0C9TKI1-F1
#
_entry.id   AF-A0A0C9TKI1-F1
#
_cell.length_a   1.000
_cell.length_b   1.000
_cell.length_c   1.000
_cell.angle_alpha   90.00
_cell.angle_beta   90.00
_cell.angle_gamma   90.00
#
_symmetry.space_group_name_H-M   'P 1'
#
loop_
_entity.id
_entity.type
_entity.pdbx_description
1 polymer ?
#
loop_
_entity_poly.entity_id
_entity_poly.type
_entity_poly.pdbx_seq_one_letter_code
_entity_poly.pdbx_strand_id
1 'polypeptide(L)'
;ISQWEKNERSSKSLLTQKIPDSTLMKIHSKPTVRERWHAIETEYTEKGAYAQTELRTRFLKSKCSDGENVRDWLDNLRTKREELASVGVEIDVKDYRSTIIGSLPP
;
A
#
# COMPACT_ATOMS: atom_id res chain seq x y z
N ILE A 1 -16.76 -28.18 -26.22
CA ILE A 1 -16.19 -27.08 -25.42
C ILE A 1 -16.95 -25.82 -25.74
N SER A 2 -17.64 -25.22 -24.77
CA SER A 2 -18.42 -24.00 -24.98
C SER A 2 -17.49 -22.78 -25.16
N GLN A 3 -18.01 -21.69 -25.73
CA GLN A 3 -17.26 -20.43 -25.81
C GLN A 3 -16.82 -19.95 -24.41
N TRP A 4 -17.66 -20.17 -23.40
CA TRP A 4 -17.36 -19.89 -22.00
C TRP A 4 -16.12 -20.63 -21.51
N GLU A 5 -16.04 -21.95 -21.73
CA GLU A 5 -14.88 -22.75 -21.30
C GLU A 5 -13.58 -22.37 -22.02
N LYS A 6 -13.67 -21.95 -23.29
CA LYS A 6 -12.51 -21.42 -24.02
C LYS A 6 -12.03 -20.12 -23.39
N ASN A 7 -12.94 -19.17 -23.17
CA ASN A 7 -12.63 -17.89 -22.55
C ASN A 7 -12.05 -18.07 -21.14
N GLU A 8 -12.64 -18.97 -20.34
CA GLU A 8 -12.17 -19.30 -19.00
C GLU A 8 -10.71 -19.80 -19.00
N ARG A 9 -10.36 -20.71 -19.92
CA ARG A 9 -8.97 -21.19 -20.05
C ARG A 9 -8.01 -20.11 -20.50
N SER A 10 -8.39 -19.31 -21.50
CA SER A 10 -7.59 -18.20 -22.00
C SER A 10 -7.32 -17.17 -20.91
N SER A 11 -8.34 -16.78 -20.15
CA SER A 11 -8.20 -15.83 -19.05
C SER A 11 -7.33 -16.38 -17.91
N LYS A 12 -7.42 -17.68 -17.57
CA LYS A 12 -6.49 -18.29 -16.59
C LYS A 12 -5.05 -18.23 -17.07
N SER A 13 -4.81 -18.54 -18.35
CA SER A 13 -3.47 -18.52 -18.92
C SER A 13 -2.86 -17.11 -18.92
N LEU A 14 -3.63 -16.11 -19.36
CA LEU A 14 -3.20 -14.71 -19.35
C LEU A 14 -2.92 -14.22 -17.93
N LEU A 15 -3.77 -14.58 -16.97
CA LEU A 15 -3.58 -14.19 -15.57
C LEU A 15 -2.28 -14.75 -15.00
N THR A 16 -2.00 -16.04 -15.23
CA THR A 16 -0.77 -16.71 -14.77
C THR A 16 0.50 -16.06 -15.35
N GLN A 17 0.45 -15.57 -16.60
CA GLN A 17 1.61 -14.91 -17.23
C GLN A 17 1.96 -13.55 -16.65
N LYS A 18 1.04 -12.90 -15.93
CA LYS A 18 1.17 -11.51 -15.47
C LYS A 18 1.42 -11.37 -13.98
N ILE A 19 1.50 -12.48 -13.24
CA ILE A 19 1.64 -12.47 -11.79
C ILE A 19 2.94 -13.17 -11.36
N PRO A 20 3.52 -12.79 -10.21
CA PRO A 20 4.67 -13.49 -9.65
C PRO A 20 4.34 -14.93 -9.25
N ASP A 21 5.34 -15.82 -9.28
CA ASP A 21 5.18 -17.22 -8.89
C ASP A 21 4.65 -17.40 -7.46
N SER A 22 5.04 -16.53 -6.54
CA SER A 22 4.55 -16.55 -5.16
C SER A 22 3.04 -16.31 -5.04
N THR A 23 2.48 -15.47 -5.91
CA THR A 23 1.04 -15.21 -6.02
C THR A 23 0.35 -16.36 -6.75
N LEU A 24 0.98 -16.90 -7.81
CA LEU A 24 0.48 -18.05 -8.55
C LEU A 24 0.26 -19.27 -7.64
N MET A 25 1.22 -19.57 -6.76
CA MET A 25 1.12 -20.68 -5.81
C MET A 25 -0.11 -20.59 -4.90
N LYS A 26 -0.59 -19.38 -4.59
CA LYS A 26 -1.76 -19.17 -3.73
C LYS A 26 -3.09 -19.31 -4.46
N ILE A 27 -3.11 -18.96 -5.74
CA ILE A 27 -4.36 -18.93 -6.53
C ILE A 27 -4.56 -20.17 -7.42
N HIS A 28 -3.52 -20.99 -7.63
CA HIS A 28 -3.60 -22.13 -8.54
C HIS A 28 -4.70 -23.13 -8.17
N SER A 29 -5.00 -23.26 -6.87
CA SER A 29 -6.04 -24.14 -6.32
C SER A 29 -7.46 -23.64 -6.56
N LYS A 30 -7.64 -22.38 -7.02
CA LYS A 30 -8.97 -21.80 -7.26
C LYS A 30 -9.55 -22.24 -8.62
N PRO A 31 -10.79 -22.76 -8.65
CA PRO A 31 -11.35 -23.40 -9.84
C PRO A 31 -11.77 -22.42 -10.93
N THR A 32 -12.08 -21.16 -10.64
CA THR A 32 -12.49 -20.17 -11.64
C THR A 32 -11.52 -18.99 -11.75
N VAL A 33 -11.47 -18.34 -12.93
CA VAL A 33 -10.74 -17.09 -13.16
C VAL A 33 -11.21 -16.02 -12.19
N ARG A 34 -12.52 -15.96 -11.95
CA ARG A 34 -13.13 -14.99 -11.03
C ARG A 34 -12.57 -15.14 -9.62
N GLU A 35 -12.52 -16.35 -9.08
CA GLU A 35 -11.96 -16.60 -7.74
C GLU A 35 -10.45 -16.32 -7.69
N ARG A 36 -9.72 -16.64 -8.78
CA ARG A 36 -8.30 -16.29 -8.89
C ARG A 36 -8.07 -14.79 -8.87
N TRP A 37 -8.83 -14.05 -9.66
CA TRP A 37 -8.77 -12.59 -9.71
C TRP A 37 -9.13 -11.97 -8.36
N HIS A 38 -10.22 -12.43 -7.74
CA HIS A 38 -10.64 -11.94 -6.44
C HIS A 38 -9.59 -12.21 -5.35
N ALA A 39 -8.94 -13.38 -5.36
CA ALA A 39 -7.87 -13.67 -4.41
C ALA A 39 -6.65 -12.75 -4.59
N ILE A 40 -6.28 -12.44 -5.85
CA ILE A 40 -5.21 -11.46 -6.14
C ILE A 40 -5.63 -10.08 -5.63
N GLU A 41 -6.83 -9.63 -5.98
CA GLU A 41 -7.35 -8.34 -5.55
C GLU A 41 -7.30 -8.22 -4.03
N THR A 42 -7.86 -9.19 -3.29
CA THR A 42 -7.82 -9.21 -1.84
C THR A 42 -6.39 -9.17 -1.29
N GLU A 43 -5.49 -10.03 -1.78
CA GLU A 43 -4.10 -10.07 -1.28
C GLU A 43 -3.37 -8.75 -1.49
N TYR A 44 -3.50 -8.14 -2.67
CA TYR A 44 -2.77 -6.91 -3.00
C TYR A 44 -3.45 -5.67 -2.42
N THR A 45 -4.77 -5.70 -2.19
CA THR A 45 -5.49 -4.66 -1.45
C THR A 45 -5.16 -4.72 0.04
N GLU A 46 -5.14 -5.92 0.65
CA GLU A 46 -4.76 -6.09 2.07
C GLU A 46 -3.30 -5.71 2.31
N LYS A 47 -2.37 -6.15 1.45
CA LYS A 47 -0.97 -5.73 1.50
C LYS A 47 -0.82 -4.22 1.31
N GLY A 48 -1.62 -3.63 0.41
CA GLY A 48 -1.71 -2.19 0.23
C GLY A 48 -2.15 -1.49 1.51
N ALA A 49 -3.21 -1.95 2.15
CA ALA A 49 -3.72 -1.39 3.42
C ALA A 49 -2.70 -1.52 4.56
N TYR A 50 -1.99 -2.65 4.65
CA TYR A 50 -0.91 -2.83 5.61
C TYR A 50 0.23 -1.84 5.36
N ALA A 51 0.70 -1.73 4.11
CA ALA A 51 1.76 -0.80 3.73
C ALA A 51 1.34 0.65 4.01
N GLN A 52 0.10 1.03 3.68
CA GLN A 52 -0.47 2.34 4.00
C GLN A 52 -0.50 2.62 5.50
N THR A 53 -0.88 1.63 6.31
CA THR A 53 -0.91 1.73 7.78
C THR A 53 0.50 1.87 8.36
N GLU A 54 1.46 1.12 7.85
CA GLU A 54 2.86 1.20 8.24
C GLU A 54 3.45 2.58 7.91
N LEU A 55 3.21 3.07 6.69
CA LEU A 55 3.60 4.40 6.25
C LEU A 55 3.00 5.51 7.13
N ARG A 56 1.70 5.42 7.46
CA ARG A 56 1.05 6.33 8.42
C ARG A 56 1.73 6.27 9.78
N THR A 57 1.99 5.07 10.30
CA THR A 57 2.61 4.88 11.61
C THR A 57 4.02 5.48 11.67
N ARG A 58 4.80 5.29 10.61
CA ARG A 58 6.14 5.88 10.47
C ARG A 58 6.09 7.40 10.45
N PHE A 59 5.11 7.98 9.77
CA PHE A 59 4.90 9.42 9.76
C PHE A 59 4.60 9.96 11.16
N LEU A 60 3.64 9.38 11.87
CA LEU A 60 3.24 9.83 13.21
C LEU A 60 4.34 9.66 14.26
N LYS A 61 5.28 8.73 14.05
CA LYS A 61 6.43 8.49 14.92
C LYS A 61 7.67 9.30 14.54
N SER A 62 7.61 10.10 13.48
CA SER A 62 8.76 10.91 13.06
C SER A 62 9.13 11.94 14.13
N LYS A 63 10.44 12.12 14.33
CA LYS A 63 11.04 13.06 15.29
C LYS A 63 12.12 13.87 14.58
N CYS A 64 12.32 15.11 15.01
CA CYS A 64 13.48 15.91 14.68
C CYS A 64 14.63 15.46 15.58
N SER A 65 15.79 15.19 15.01
CA SER A 65 16.95 14.72 15.78
C SER A 65 17.63 15.89 16.51
N ASP A 66 18.37 15.58 17.58
CA ASP A 66 19.17 16.59 18.29
C ASP A 66 20.23 17.17 17.35
N GLY A 67 20.22 18.49 17.18
CA GLY A 67 21.12 19.21 16.26
C GLY A 67 20.67 19.26 14.80
N GLU A 68 19.54 18.64 14.45
CA GLU A 68 18.93 18.80 13.12
C GLU A 68 18.28 20.18 12.97
N ASN A 69 18.35 20.75 11.76
CA ASN A 69 17.66 22.00 11.47
C ASN A 69 16.15 21.76 11.45
N VAL A 70 15.46 22.32 12.45
CA VAL A 70 14.01 22.20 12.61
C VAL A 70 13.25 22.66 11.36
N ARG A 71 13.71 23.69 10.65
CA ARG A 71 13.03 24.16 9.43
C ARG A 71 13.12 23.14 8.32
N ASP A 72 14.32 22.64 8.05
CA ASP A 72 14.56 21.64 7.00
C ASP A 72 13.78 20.34 7.31
N TRP A 73 13.71 19.98 8.60
CA TRP A 73 12.90 18.85 9.06
C TRP A 73 11.39 19.07 8.86
N LEU A 74 10.86 20.26 9.18
CA LEU A 74 9.45 20.61 8.98
C LEU A 74 9.07 20.63 7.49
N ASP A 75 9.95 21.15 6.63
CA ASP A 75 9.75 21.14 5.18
C ASP A 75 9.74 19.70 4.65
N ASN A 76 10.66 18.85 5.11
CA ASN A 76 10.66 17.43 4.78
C ASN A 76 9.39 16.72 5.28
N LEU A 77 8.93 17.03 6.49
CA LEU A 77 7.68 16.49 7.05
C LEU A 77 6.47 16.87 6.20
N ARG A 78 6.41 18.11 5.70
CA ARG A 78 5.37 18.55 4.78
C ARG A 78 5.42 17.76 3.47
N THR A 79 6.58 17.63 2.84
CA THR A 79 6.75 16.85 1.61
C THR A 79 6.31 15.40 1.80
N LYS A 80 6.73 14.75 2.90
CA LYS A 80 6.28 13.39 3.24
C LYS A 80 4.77 13.28 3.38
N ARG A 81 4.09 14.29 3.93
CA ARG A 81 2.62 14.30 4.01
C ARG A 81 1.97 14.30 2.63
N GLU A 82 2.52 15.09 1.71
CA GLU A 82 2.03 15.17 0.32
C GLU A 82 2.30 13.86 -0.45
N GLU A 83 3.47 13.25 -0.27
CA GLU A 83 3.81 11.93 -0.81
C GLU A 83 2.85 10.84 -0.30
N LEU A 84 2.54 10.83 0.99
CA LEU A 84 1.58 9.90 1.59
C LEU A 84 0.18 10.06 1.00
N ALA A 85 -0.28 11.29 0.79
CA ALA A 85 -1.57 11.54 0.15
C ALA A 85 -1.62 10.96 -1.28
N SER A 86 -0.50 11.04 -2.03
CA SER A 86 -0.42 10.50 -3.41
C SER A 86 -0.59 8.98 -3.48
N VAL A 87 -0.28 8.26 -2.40
CA VAL A 87 -0.43 6.80 -2.28
C VAL A 87 -1.67 6.38 -1.48
N GLY A 88 -2.59 7.31 -1.23
CA GLY A 88 -3.87 7.07 -0.55
C GLY A 88 -3.79 7.07 0.98
N VAL A 89 -2.71 7.59 1.57
CA VAL A 89 -2.55 7.75 3.02
C VAL A 89 -2.82 9.19 3.42
N GLU A 90 -4.04 9.49 3.87
CA GLU A 90 -4.40 10.84 4.31
C GLU A 90 -4.03 11.08 5.78
N ILE A 91 -3.16 12.06 6.03
CA ILE A 91 -2.88 12.53 7.39
C ILE A 91 -3.79 13.73 7.70
N ASP A 92 -4.70 13.52 8.67
CA ASP A 92 -5.60 14.56 9.16
C ASP A 92 -4.83 15.73 9.78
N VAL A 93 -5.43 16.93 9.74
CA VAL A 93 -4.84 18.16 10.27
C VAL A 93 -4.53 18.03 11.76
N LYS A 94 -5.38 17.35 12.54
CA LYS A 94 -5.14 17.14 13.98
C LYS A 94 -3.90 16.27 14.20
N ASP A 95 -3.82 15.14 13.52
CA ASP A 95 -2.68 14.22 13.61
C ASP A 95 -1.39 14.88 13.12
N TYR A 96 -1.46 15.69 12.07
CA TYR A 96 -0.31 16.45 11.57
C TYR A 96 0.19 17.46 12.60
N ARG A 97 -0.70 18.24 13.23
CA ARG A 97 -0.35 19.17 14.31
C ARG A 97 0.26 18.45 15.52
N SER A 98 -0.35 17.34 15.94
CA SER A 98 0.18 16.52 17.03
C SER A 98 1.57 15.94 16.70
N THR A 99 1.80 15.55 15.45
CA THR A 99 3.11 15.08 14.98
C THR A 99 4.15 16.18 15.08
N ILE A 100 3.85 17.39 14.56
CA ILE A 100 4.75 18.56 14.63
C ILE A 100 5.11 18.91 16.08
N ILE A 101 4.13 18.96 16.98
CA ILE A 101 4.39 19.33 18.38
C ILE A 101 5.22 18.24 19.07
N GLY A 102 4.87 16.97 18.83
CA GLY A 102 5.56 15.85 19.46
C GLY A 102 6.97 15.62 18.94
N SER A 103 7.30 16.10 17.75
CA SER A 103 8.56 15.81 17.07
C SER A 103 9.70 16.74 17.40
N LEU A 104 9.42 17.91 17.98
CA LEU A 104 10.45 18.89 18.31
C LEU A 104 11.26 18.42 19.52
N PRO A 105 12.59 18.65 19.54
CA PRO A 105 13.41 18.41 20.72
C PRO A 105 12.96 19.32 21.88
N PRO A 106 13.17 18.88 23.14
CA PRO A 106 12.82 19.65 24.34
C PRO A 106 13.61 20.96 24.49
#